data_AF-A0A9D6EKW4-F1
#
_entry.id   AF-A0A9D6EKW4-F1
#
_cell.length_a   1.000
_cell.length_b   1.000
_cell.length_c   1.000
_cell.angle_alpha   90.00
_cell.angle_beta   90.00
_cell.angle_gamma   90.00
#
_symmetry.space_group_name_H-M   'P 1'
#
loop_
_entity.id
_entity.type
_entity.pdbx_description
1 polymer ?
#
loop_
_entity_poly.entity_id
_entity_poly.type
_entity_poly.pdbx_seq_one_letter_code
_entity_poly.pdbx_strand_id
1 'polypeptide(L)' 'MELAKGGTPAGLIATATFQPLAVSELQALGMGGLPLLVIDHPLGGEKPEGVLRRAHQAVEELAALLGASR' A
#
# COMPACT_ATOMS: atom_id res chain seq x y z
N MET A 1 6.31 9.25 -0.29
CA MET A 1 6.01 10.16 0.83
C MET A 1 6.00 11.64 0.43
N GLU A 2 6.96 12.12 -0.37
CA GLU A 2 6.97 13.53 -0.83
C GLU A 2 5.68 13.93 -1.59
N LEU A 3 5.10 13.03 -2.39
CA LEU A 3 3.78 13.27 -3.02
C LEU A 3 2.68 13.54 -1.97
N ALA A 4 2.63 12.75 -0.90
CA ALA A 4 1.66 12.92 0.18
C ALA A 4 1.85 14.26 0.92
N LYS A 5 3.12 14.64 1.19
CA LYS A 5 3.45 15.94 1.78
C LYS A 5 3.05 17.12 0.90
N GLY A 6 3.10 16.93 -0.42
CA GLY A 6 2.65 17.90 -1.42
C GLY A 6 1.13 17.99 -1.58
N GLY A 7 0.34 17.24 -0.80
CA GLY A 7 -1.12 17.25 -0.85
C GLY A 7 -1.73 16.30 -1.89
N THR A 8 -0.91 15.52 -2.61
CA THR A 8 -1.41 14.49 -3.52
C THR A 8 -1.93 13.30 -2.71
N PRO A 9 -3.16 12.81 -2.97
CA PRO A 9 -3.66 11.59 -2.36
C PRO A 9 -2.69 10.43 -2.57
N ALA A 10 -2.25 9.80 -1.49
CA ALA A 10 -1.28 8.72 -1.52
C ALA A 10 -1.53 7.75 -0.36
N GLY A 11 -1.10 6.50 -0.54
CA GLY A 11 -1.11 5.48 0.50
C GLY A 11 0.06 4.52 0.34
N LEU A 12 0.21 3.62 1.29
CA LEU A 12 1.28 2.64 1.35
C LEU A 12 0.73 1.24 1.11
N ILE A 13 1.45 0.43 0.33
CA ILE A 13 1.18 -1.00 0.21
C ILE A 13 2.29 -1.75 0.95
N ALA A 14 1.91 -2.65 1.84
CA ALA A 14 2.82 -3.55 2.53
C ALA A 14 2.33 -5.01 2.39
N THR A 15 3.22 -5.98 2.56
CA THR A 15 2.78 -7.38 2.73
C THR A 15 2.55 -7.68 4.21
N ALA A 16 1.68 -8.63 4.53
CA ALA A 16 1.27 -8.95 5.91
C ALA A 16 2.44 -9.07 6.90
N THR A 17 3.55 -9.72 6.51
CA THR A 17 4.75 -9.89 7.35
C THR A 17 5.39 -8.56 7.80
N PHE A 18 5.26 -7.50 7.00
CA PHE A 18 5.89 -6.20 7.25
C PHE A 18 4.91 -5.12 7.73
N GLN A 19 3.65 -5.47 8.01
CA GLN A 19 2.66 -4.50 8.48
C GLN A 19 3.10 -3.72 9.73
N PRO A 20 3.69 -4.33 10.78
CA PRO A 20 4.13 -3.57 11.96
C PRO A 20 5.22 -2.54 11.65
N LEU A 21 6.12 -2.86 10.72
CA LEU A 21 7.16 -1.94 10.25
C LEU A 21 6.54 -0.77 9.49
N ALA A 22 5.63 -1.06 8.56
CA ALA A 22 4.94 -0.05 7.76
C ALA A 22 4.14 0.94 8.64
N VAL A 23 3.43 0.44 9.66
CA VAL A 23 2.74 1.29 10.64
C VAL A 23 3.73 2.17 11.40
N SER A 24 4.84 1.59 11.85
CA SER A 24 5.87 2.33 12.61
C SER A 24 6.51 3.45 11.77
N GLU A 25 6.82 3.19 10.50
CA GLU A 25 7.35 4.19 9.58
C GLU A 25 6.35 5.32 9.31
N LEU A 26 5.08 4.99 9.06
CA LEU A 26 4.03 6.01 8.85
C LEU A 26 3.90 6.93 10.07
N GLN A 27 3.94 6.37 11.28
CA GLN A 27 3.90 7.18 12.51
C GLN A 27 5.14 8.05 12.65
N ALA A 28 6.34 7.48 12.46
CA ALA A 28 7.61 8.20 12.57
C ALA A 28 7.72 9.38 11.58
N LEU A 29 7.09 9.27 10.41
CA LEU A 29 7.06 10.31 9.39
C LEU A 29 5.92 11.32 9.55
N GLY A 30 5.09 11.20 10.60
CA GLY A 30 3.92 12.06 10.81
C GLY A 30 2.78 11.81 9.81
N MET A 31 2.75 10.61 9.21
CA MET A 31 1.84 10.20 8.14
C MET A 31 0.87 9.10 8.58
N GLY A 32 0.63 8.95 9.88
CA GLY A 32 -0.24 7.89 10.43
C GLY A 32 -1.69 7.90 9.93
N GLY A 33 -2.14 8.98 9.27
CA GLY A 33 -3.46 9.08 8.64
C GLY A 33 -3.53 8.62 7.18
N LEU A 34 -2.40 8.26 6.55
CA LEU A 34 -2.42 7.76 5.17
C LEU A 34 -2.95 6.32 5.14
N PRO A 35 -3.71 5.92 4.10
CA PRO A 35 -4.14 4.54 3.93
C PRO A 35 -2.95 3.57 3.86
N LEU A 36 -3.04 2.48 4.61
CA LEU A 36 -2.13 1.34 4.54
C LEU A 36 -2.91 0.14 4.02
N LEU A 37 -2.61 -0.28 2.78
CA LEU A 37 -3.12 -1.51 2.20
C LEU A 37 -2.15 -2.65 2.51
N VAL A 38 -2.68 -3.74 3.05
CA VAL A 38 -1.90 -4.94 3.39
C VAL A 38 -2.29 -6.06 2.45
N ILE A 39 -1.31 -6.62 1.72
CA ILE A 39 -1.50 -7.71 0.77
C ILE A 39 -0.83 -9.00 1.24
N ASP A 40 -1.19 -10.12 0.62
CA ASP A 40 -0.67 -11.44 0.98
C ASP A 40 0.82 -11.60 0.71
N HIS A 41 1.50 -12.24 1.67
CA HIS A 41 2.89 -12.69 1.61
C HIS A 41 2.95 -14.21 1.34
N PRO A 42 4.04 -14.76 0.74
CA PRO A 42 5.16 -14.09 0.11
C PRO A 42 4.87 -13.63 -1.32
N LEU A 43 5.65 -12.64 -1.79
CA LEU A 43 5.73 -12.29 -3.21
C LEU A 43 6.86 -13.08 -3.90
N GLY A 44 7.95 -13.36 -3.17
CA GLY A 44 9.06 -14.17 -3.66
C GLY A 44 8.67 -15.64 -3.81
N GLY A 45 9.16 -16.28 -4.87
CA GLY A 45 8.83 -17.68 -5.19
C GLY A 45 7.48 -17.86 -5.91
N GLU A 46 6.67 -16.80 -6.02
CA GLU A 46 5.45 -16.83 -6.82
C GLU A 46 5.77 -16.78 -8.31
N LYS A 47 4.92 -17.43 -9.12
CA LYS A 47 4.96 -17.27 -10.57
C LYS A 47 4.57 -15.84 -10.99
N PRO A 48 5.11 -15.32 -12.11
CA PRO A 48 4.81 -13.96 -12.58
C PRO A 48 3.32 -13.63 -12.67
N GLU A 49 2.47 -14.59 -13.07
CA GLU A 49 1.03 -14.38 -13.21
C GLU A 49 0.35 -14.15 -11.85
N GLY A 50 0.82 -14.82 -10.80
CA GLY A 50 0.33 -14.64 -9.43
C GLY A 50 0.74 -13.30 -8.84
N VAL A 51 1.95 -12.83 -9.17
CA VAL A 51 2.42 -11.48 -8.80
C VAL A 51 1.60 -10.42 -9.52
N LEU A 52 1.39 -10.59 -10.83
CA LEU A 52 0.64 -9.64 -11.65
C LEU A 52 -0.80 -9.48 -11.14
N ARG A 53 -1.50 -10.60 -10.88
CA ARG A 53 -2.86 -10.58 -10.33
C ARG A 53 -2.93 -9.81 -9.01
N ARG A 54 -2.01 -10.05 -8.08
CA ARG A 54 -1.96 -9.34 -6.79
C ARG A 54 -1.63 -7.86 -6.95
N ALA A 55 -0.75 -7.51 -7.88
CA ALA A 55 -0.45 -6.12 -8.18
C ALA A 55 -1.67 -5.36 -8.69
N HIS A 56 -2.45 -5.95 -9.61
CA HIS A 56 -3.69 -5.35 -10.10
C HIS A 56 -4.71 -5.15 -8.97
N GLN A 57 -4.97 -6.19 -8.17
CA GLN A 57 -5.87 -6.09 -7.02
C GLN A 57 -5.44 -5.01 -6.04
N ALA A 58 -4.14 -4.96 -5.71
CA ALA A 58 -3.61 -3.98 -4.77
C ALA A 58 -3.75 -2.53 -5.27
N VAL A 59 -3.57 -2.31 -6.57
CA VAL A 59 -3.75 -0.98 -7.17
C VAL A 59 -5.23 -0.56 -7.16
N GLU A 60 -6.14 -1.47 -7.50
CA GLU A 60 -7.58 -1.21 -7.47
C GLU A 60 -8.08 -0.88 -6.06
N GLU A 61 -7.67 -1.67 -5.06
CA GLU A 61 -8.02 -1.46 -3.66
C GLU A 61 -7.45 -0.14 -3.12
N LEU A 62 -6.19 0.17 -3.44
CA LEU A 62 -5.61 1.44 -3.05
C LEU A 62 -6.31 2.63 -3.72
N ALA A 63 -6.67 2.52 -5.00
CA ALA A 63 -7.40 3.57 -5.70
C ALA A 63 -8.77 3.84 -5.06
N ALA A 64 -9.47 2.80 -4.61
CA ALA A 64 -10.72 2.93 -3.86
C ALA A 64 -10.51 3.65 -2.52
N LEU A 65 -9.45 3.30 -1.77
CA LEU A 65 -9.09 3.96 -0.50
C LEU A 65 -8.74 5.44 -0.66
N LEU A 66 -8.16 5.81 -1.81
CA LEU A 66 -7.81 7.20 -2.13
C LEU A 66 -8.99 8.01 -2.66
N GLY A 67 -10.17 7.40 -2.82
CA GLY A 67 -11.37 8.08 -3.29
C GLY A 67 -11.41 8.33 -4.80
N ALA A 68 -10.60 7.63 -5.59
CA ALA A 68 -10.58 7.75 -7.05
C ALA A 68 -11.77 7.06 -7.76
N SER A 69 -12.87 6.84 -7.04
CA SER A 69 -14.16 6.37 -7.58
C SER A 69 -15.23 7.44 -7.38
N ARG A 70 -15.15 8.51 -8.19
CA ARG A 70 -16.28 9.32 -8.65
C ARG A 70 -16.00 9.82 -10.06
#